data_AF-A0A7V0RI87-F1
#
_entry.id   AF-A0A7V0RI87-F1
#
_cell.length_a   1.000
_cell.length_b   1.000
_cell.length_c   1.000
_cell.angle_alpha   90.00
_cell.angle_beta   90.00
_cell.angle_gamma   90.00
#
_symmetry.space_group_name_H-M   'P 1'
#
loop_
_entity.id
_entity.type
_entity.pdbx_description
1 polymer ?
#
loop_
_entity_poly.entity_id
_entity_poly.type
_entity_poly.pdbx_seq_one_letter_code
_entity_poly.pdbx_strand_id
1 'polypeptide(L)' 'GDMPRPVALKDIRAEPECDAMVLVNNSRLSVQPVSEKEWKAVCALGGL' A
#
# COMPACT_ATOMS: atom_id res chain seq x y z
N GLY A 1 14.29 -8.10 2.95
CA GLY A 1 14.28 -7.64 4.35
C GLY A 1 12.83 -7.41 4.69
N ASP A 2 12.39 -7.92 5.83
CA ASP A 2 11.01 -7.73 6.27
C ASP A 2 10.72 -6.25 6.51
N MET A 3 9.47 -5.83 6.29
CA MET A 3 9.02 -4.48 6.62
C MET A 3 9.17 -4.26 8.14
N PRO A 4 9.87 -3.19 8.60
CA PRO A 4 10.05 -2.92 10.03
C PRO A 4 8.72 -2.83 10.79
N ARG A 5 7.72 -2.23 10.14
CA ARG A 5 6.34 -2.16 10.62
C ARG A 5 5.41 -2.82 9.61
N PRO A 6 4.66 -3.87 10.00
CA PRO A 6 3.62 -4.43 9.14
C PRO A 6 2.56 -3.37 8.85
N VAL A 7 2.34 -3.08 7.57
CA VAL A 7 1.32 -2.12 7.13
C VAL A 7 -0.01 -2.87 7.01
N ALA A 8 -1.00 -2.49 7.82
CA ALA A 8 -2.32 -3.09 7.73
C ALA A 8 -3.14 -2.43 6.61
N LEU A 9 -4.08 -3.17 6.00
CA LEU A 9 -4.93 -2.63 4.94
C LEU A 9 -5.73 -1.39 5.39
N LYS A 10 -6.06 -1.29 6.68
CA LYS A 10 -6.71 -0.10 7.27
C LYS A 10 -5.84 1.16 7.16
N ASP A 11 -4.52 1.02 7.28
CA ASP A 11 -3.58 2.13 7.26
C ASP A 11 -3.40 2.59 5.80
N ILE A 12 -3.33 1.64 4.85
CA ILE A 12 -3.33 1.92 3.40
C ILE A 12 -4.62 2.62 2.98
N ARG A 13 -5.78 2.20 3.49
CA ARG A 13 -7.08 2.82 3.21
C ARG A 13 -7.25 4.20 3.85
N ALA A 14 -6.44 4.54 4.85
CA ALA A 14 -6.45 5.85 5.48
C ALA A 14 -5.49 6.84 4.82
N GLU A 15 -4.60 6.35 3.94
CA GLU A 15 -3.60 7.13 3.24
C GLU A 15 -4.18 7.65 1.91
N PRO A 16 -4.38 8.97 1.74
CA PRO A 16 -4.98 9.53 0.53
C PRO A 16 -4.16 9.24 -0.74
N GLU A 17 -2.84 9.06 -0.60
CA GLU A 17 -1.98 8.70 -1.73
C GLU A 17 -2.20 7.27 -2.23
N CYS A 18 -2.85 6.42 -1.42
CA CYS A 18 -3.18 5.04 -1.75
C CYS A 18 -4.66 4.82 -2.10
N ASP A 19 -5.49 5.86 -2.15
CA ASP A 19 -6.92 5.74 -2.48
C ASP A 19 -7.17 5.17 -3.90
N ALA A 20 -6.28 5.49 -4.84
CA ALA A 20 -6.33 4.96 -6.21
C ALA A 20 -5.77 3.53 -6.34
N MET A 21 -5.14 3.01 -5.28
CA MET A 21 -4.40 1.76 -5.34
C MET A 21 -5.33 0.58 -5.60
N VAL A 22 -4.93 -0.29 -6.54
CA VAL A 22 -5.72 -1.48 -6.92
C VAL A 22 -6.00 -2.38 -5.71
N LEU A 23 -5.13 -2.36 -4.70
CA LEU A 23 -5.29 -3.14 -3.47
C LEU A 23 -6.50 -2.69 -2.64
N VAL A 24 -6.79 -1.39 -2.66
CA VAL A 24 -7.93 -0.79 -1.97
C VAL A 24 -9.22 -1.07 -2.74
N ASN A 25 -9.17 -0.97 -4.07
CA ASN A 25 -10.33 -0.96 -4.96
C ASN A 25 -10.71 -2.34 -5.53
N ASN A 26 -9.77 -3.27 -5.66
CA ASN A 26 -9.99 -4.58 -6.26
C ASN A 26 -9.14 -5.67 -5.60
N SER A 27 -9.72 -6.31 -4.58
CA SER A 27 -9.09 -7.38 -3.81
C SER A 27 -9.01 -8.75 -4.52
N ARG A 28 -9.48 -8.85 -5.78
CA ARG A 28 -9.55 -10.13 -6.52
C ARG A 28 -8.35 -10.37 -7.44
N LEU A 29 -7.48 -9.37 -7.63
CA LEU A 29 -6.22 -9.53 -8.36
C LEU A 29 -5.12 -9.99 -7.40
N SER A 30 -4.54 -11.17 -7.67
CA SER A 30 -3.39 -11.67 -6.90
C SER A 30 -2.10 -10.92 -7.19
N VAL A 31 -1.94 -10.43 -8.43
CA VAL A 31 -0.84 -9.57 -8.85
C VAL A 31 -1.45 -8.24 -9.27
N GLN A 32 -1.01 -7.17 -8.62
CA GLN A 32 -1.61 -5.86 -8.78
C GLN A 32 -0.53 -4.86 -9.20
N PRO A 33 -0.80 -4.02 -10.21
CA PRO A 33 0.10 -2.94 -10.54
C PRO A 33 0.10 -1.93 -9.38
N VAL A 34 1.29 -1.52 -8.96
CA VAL A 34 1.50 -0.48 -7.95
C VAL A 34 2.38 0.60 -8.57
N SER A 35 1.96 1.85 -8.48
CA SER A 35 2.75 2.99 -8.94
C SER A 35 3.88 3.31 -7.96
N GLU A 36 4.92 4.00 -8.43
CA GLU A 36 6.03 4.40 -7.56
C GLU A 36 5.61 5.31 -6.40
N LYS A 37 4.56 6.12 -6.59
CA LYS A 37 4.02 7.01 -5.55
C LYS A 37 3.37 6.19 -4.44
N GLU A 38 2.48 5.28 -4.80
CA GLU A 38 1.83 4.36 -3.85
C GLU A 38 2.86 3.50 -3.13
N TRP A 39 3.88 3.02 -3.86
CA TRP A 39 4.96 2.23 -3.25
C TRP A 39 5.73 3.03 -2.19
N LYS A 40 6.07 4.30 -2.47
CA LYS A 40 6.75 5.18 -1.51
C LYS A 40 5.91 5.43 -0.26
N ALA A 41 4.60 5.67 -0.43
CA ALA A 41 3.69 5.84 0.69
C ALA A 41 3.63 4.57 1.57
N VAL A 42 3.51 3.39 0.95
CA VAL A 42 3.51 2.09 1.66
C VAL A 42 4.85 1.85 2.37
N CYS A 43 5.99 2.15 1.74
CA CYS A 43 7.31 2.10 2.38
C CYS A 43 7.39 3.02 3.60
N ALA A 44 6.93 4.27 3.49
CA ALA A 44 6.91 5.22 4.59
C ALA A 44 6.03 4.75 5.76
N LEU A 45 4.84 4.19 5.47
CA LEU A 45 3.96 3.58 6.47
C LEU A 45 4.62 2.38 7.16
N GLY A 46 5.45 1.63 6.42
CA GLY A 46 6.21 0.49 6.92
C GLY A 46 7.50 0.85 7.64
N GLY A 47 7.89 2.12 7.67
CA GLY A 47 9.14 2.58 8.29
C GLY A 47 10.39 2.28 7.49
N LEU A 48 10.30 2.24 6.15
CA LEU A 48 11.43 2.16 5.22
C LEU A 48 11.89 3.54 4.73
#